data_AF-A0AAW1DRC8-F1
#
_entry.id   AF-A0AAW1DRC8-F1
#
_cell.length_a   1.000
_cell.length_b   1.000
_cell.length_c   1.000
_cell.angle_alpha   90.00
_cell.angle_beta   90.00
_cell.angle_gamma   90.00
#
_symmetry.space_group_name_H-M   'P 1'
#
loop_
_entity.id
_entity.type
_entity.pdbx_description
1 polymer ?
#
loop_
_entity_poly.entity_id
_entity_poly.type
_entity_poly.pdbx_seq_one_letter_code
_entity_poly.pdbx_strand_id
1 'polypeptide(L)'
;MSVSTTGDSEQRFKVSVEWEDESGEVKGKTVPIEDIFRRNPTTATISSELDHVPNSVTQPEENGNVFRGTTPCHICGLSFKNERGLRVHVGKKHPTEANNIKLATITGINPSPAPSRNDDPSIKDEIQRYTEYFRSLTVAQSEFNVDDFDTNITEFLAFVRAANQTLPGPKHPAARHFQQRRKDKFKMPSKEDYYSPVSSSKRNRSKSSPELNLDSPRKKVFVSNMGDDNTDVQISSMTRSEFELFFATILERKLENINNKIEHVACKEDLVEIHKSQNELKEENQLLKQEIKILKETNQQINYQLEGLIQEKKRNNLIFHGLKYAPGEDYVNLIKTFCINTLGLRENCIITKAYPLGQRSKPNLPIVATFLMEMDVNFIVKNAKQLKGTQFIISQDLTEIERWKKSKLLAVRKQLKNIDKNMAVNVTRQFIFIQGFKFAWKEDGLFFKKDEDAIGKLNQLVNYDMSEFIKELMLESFTDWKRKRGRSREENQRAAEDEKSEEVKNVAGPSKTITTVYNKTK
;
A
#
# COMPACT_ATOMS: atom_id res chain seq x y z
N MET A 1 28.31 14.45 24.60
CA MET A 1 27.33 13.46 25.11
C MET A 1 28.01 12.13 25.26
N SER A 2 28.04 11.59 26.47
CA SER A 2 28.61 10.27 26.75
C SER A 2 27.55 9.39 27.42
N VAL A 3 27.54 8.11 27.04
CA VAL A 3 26.68 7.09 27.64
C VAL A 3 27.58 6.14 28.41
N SER A 4 27.41 6.09 29.72
CA SER A 4 28.21 5.24 30.60
C SER A 4 27.31 4.30 31.39
N THR A 5 27.71 3.03 31.53
CA THR A 5 27.04 2.04 32.37
C THR A 5 27.77 1.94 33.72
N THR A 6 27.07 2.21 34.82
CA THR A 6 27.64 2.04 36.17
C THR A 6 27.57 0.57 36.58
N GLY A 7 28.70 0.03 37.06
CA GLY A 7 28.93 -1.40 37.33
C GLY A 7 28.29 -1.97 38.60
N ASP A 8 27.14 -1.45 39.03
CA ASP A 8 26.33 -2.09 40.08
C ASP A 8 25.21 -2.90 39.45
N SER A 9 24.83 -3.99 40.11
CA SER A 9 23.99 -5.09 39.63
C SER A 9 22.56 -4.74 39.15
N GLU A 10 22.20 -3.45 39.13
CA GLU A 10 21.05 -2.91 38.40
C GLU A 10 21.56 -2.05 37.25
N GLN A 11 21.61 -2.61 36.04
CA GLN A 11 21.97 -1.87 34.82
C GLN A 11 20.92 -0.81 34.50
N ARG A 12 21.09 0.41 35.03
CA ARG A 12 20.33 1.60 34.62
C ARG A 12 21.21 2.46 33.73
N PHE A 13 20.75 2.72 32.51
CA PHE A 13 21.44 3.57 31.56
C PHE A 13 21.24 5.04 31.93
N LYS A 14 22.34 5.79 32.06
CA LYS A 14 22.31 7.24 32.28
C LYS A 14 22.92 7.92 31.07
N VAL A 15 22.31 9.03 30.64
CA VAL A 15 22.84 9.90 29.59
C VAL A 15 23.39 11.14 30.26
N SER A 16 24.69 11.37 30.11
CA SER A 16 25.36 12.58 30.59
C SER A 16 25.61 13.53 29.43
N VAL A 17 25.12 14.76 29.57
CA VAL A 17 25.41 15.85 28.66
C VAL A 17 26.26 16.85 29.42
N GLU A 18 27.47 17.10 28.91
CA GLU A 18 28.40 18.09 29.42
C GLU A 18 28.53 19.21 28.38
N TRP A 19 28.57 20.45 28.85
CA TRP A 19 28.83 21.64 28.05
C TRP A 19 29.65 22.63 28.89
N GLU A 20 30.54 23.37 28.24
CA GLU A 20 31.28 24.47 28.89
C GLU A 20 30.42 25.72 28.89
N ASP A 21 30.38 26.43 30.02
CA ASP A 21 29.79 27.76 30.06
C ASP A 21 30.81 28.84 29.62
N GLU A 22 30.35 30.08 29.56
CA GLU A 22 31.15 31.23 29.11
C GLU A 22 32.40 31.49 29.99
N SER A 23 32.46 30.89 31.19
CA SER A 23 33.63 30.97 32.07
C SER A 23 34.64 29.83 31.84
N GLY A 24 34.35 28.92 30.90
CA GLY A 24 35.15 27.71 30.64
C GLY A 24 34.91 26.61 31.68
N GLU A 25 33.87 26.73 32.52
CA GLU A 25 33.55 25.71 33.51
C GLU A 25 32.64 24.64 32.88
N VAL A 26 33.09 23.38 32.87
CA VAL A 26 32.32 22.26 32.32
C VAL A 26 31.14 21.97 33.26
N LYS A 27 29.93 22.29 32.82
CA LYS A 27 28.68 21.95 33.49
C LYS A 27 28.09 20.69 32.87
N GLY A 28 27.69 19.75 33.73
CA GLY A 28 27.12 18.47 33.33
C GLY A 28 25.73 18.24 33.90
N LYS A 29 24.83 17.67 33.09
CA LYS A 29 23.55 17.13 33.56
C LYS A 29 23.43 15.67 33.15
N THR A 30 23.30 14.81 34.15
CA THR A 30 23.04 13.38 33.97
C THR A 30 21.57 13.09 34.18
N VAL A 31 20.91 12.51 33.19
CA VAL A 31 19.49 12.14 33.25
C VAL A 31 19.36 10.62 33.11
N PRO A 32 18.59 9.95 33.99
CA PRO A 32 18.24 8.54 33.79
C PRO A 32 17.48 8.39 32.47
N ILE A 33 17.82 7.38 31.67
CA ILE A 33 17.19 7.20 30.35
C ILE A 33 15.67 6.97 30.49
N GLU A 34 15.24 6.42 31.63
CA GLU A 34 13.85 6.15 31.96
C GLU A 34 12.99 7.43 32.05
N ASP A 35 13.58 8.55 32.46
CA ASP A 35 12.86 9.83 32.60
C ASP A 35 12.70 10.55 31.26
N ILE A 36 13.59 10.28 30.30
CA ILE A 36 13.51 10.82 28.92
C ILE A 36 12.27 10.24 28.21
N PHE A 37 11.96 8.96 28.46
CA PHE A 37 10.85 8.26 27.80
C PHE A 37 9.50 8.36 28.54
N ARG A 38 9.45 8.90 29.76
CA ARG A 38 8.20 9.01 30.55
C ARG A 38 7.36 10.27 30.27
N ARG A 39 7.81 11.20 29.43
CA ARG A 39 6.99 12.36 29.06
C ARG A 39 6.00 12.01 27.95
N ASN A 40 4.86 11.42 28.33
CA ASN A 40 3.62 11.65 27.58
C ASN A 40 3.15 13.08 27.84
N PRO A 41 2.62 13.81 26.84
CA PRO A 41 2.04 15.12 27.07
C PRO A 41 0.72 14.96 27.83
N THR A 42 0.77 15.05 29.16
CA THR A 42 -0.43 15.29 29.96
C THR A 42 -0.87 16.74 29.75
N THR A 43 -2.10 16.85 29.24
CA THR A 43 -3.00 18.00 29.29
C THR A 43 -2.65 18.99 30.41
N ALA A 44 -2.19 20.18 30.01
CA ALA A 44 -2.16 21.34 30.88
C ALA A 44 -3.60 21.70 31.25
N THR A 45 -3.91 21.61 32.54
CA THR A 45 -5.11 22.13 33.18
C THR A 45 -5.06 23.66 33.10
N ILE A 46 -5.86 24.23 32.20
CA ILE A 46 -6.18 25.66 32.23
C ILE A 46 -7.38 25.80 33.17
N SER A 47 -7.11 26.34 34.35
CA SER A 47 -8.13 26.85 35.26
C SER A 47 -8.74 28.12 34.64
N SER A 48 -10.04 28.09 34.34
CA SER A 48 -10.84 29.29 34.20
C SER A 48 -12.16 29.09 34.94
N GLU A 49 -12.25 29.76 36.09
CA GLU A 49 -13.50 30.20 36.68
C GLU A 49 -14.31 30.99 35.64
N LEU A 50 -15.61 30.69 35.50
CA LEU A 50 -16.68 31.64 35.18
C LEU A 50 -18.04 30.91 35.15
N ASP A 51 -18.82 31.20 36.18
CA ASP A 51 -20.26 31.40 36.26
C ASP A 51 -21.28 30.47 35.57
N HIS A 52 -22.17 30.00 36.43
CA HIS A 52 -23.48 29.41 36.16
C HIS A 52 -24.38 30.32 35.32
N VAL A 53 -24.87 29.78 34.18
CA VAL A 53 -26.16 30.17 33.60
C VAL A 53 -26.93 28.89 33.21
N PRO A 54 -28.19 28.71 33.65
CA PRO A 54 -28.97 27.53 33.31
C PRO A 54 -29.69 27.72 31.97
N ASN A 55 -29.39 26.87 30.98
CA ASN A 55 -30.14 26.80 29.73
C ASN A 55 -31.27 25.76 29.85
N SER A 56 -32.46 26.24 30.19
CA SER A 56 -33.73 25.59 29.87
C SER A 56 -34.03 25.79 28.39
N VAL A 57 -33.94 24.72 27.58
CA VAL A 57 -34.41 24.72 26.20
C VAL A 57 -35.75 24.00 26.13
N THR A 58 -36.80 24.80 26.16
CA THR A 58 -38.16 24.48 25.75
C THR A 58 -38.18 24.29 24.22
N GLN A 59 -38.66 23.16 23.74
CA GLN A 59 -38.99 22.98 22.31
C GLN A 59 -40.32 23.68 22.01
N PRO A 60 -40.43 24.47 20.93
CA PRO A 60 -41.71 24.76 20.32
C PRO A 60 -41.98 23.77 19.17
N GLU A 61 -43.08 23.05 19.30
CA GLU A 61 -43.76 22.45 18.15
C GLU A 61 -44.31 23.56 17.27
N GLU A 62 -43.78 23.71 16.05
CA GLU A 62 -44.44 24.49 15.01
C GLU A 62 -44.60 23.65 13.75
N ASN A 63 -45.85 23.27 13.53
CA ASN A 63 -46.40 22.82 12.27
C ASN A 63 -46.33 23.97 11.25
N GLY A 64 -45.35 23.94 10.37
CA GLY A 64 -45.25 24.82 9.22
C GLY A 64 -44.58 24.09 8.06
N ASN A 65 -45.32 23.87 6.98
CA ASN A 65 -44.83 23.30 5.72
C ASN A 65 -43.94 24.34 4.99
N VAL A 66 -42.79 24.64 5.58
CA VAL A 66 -41.78 25.54 5.04
C VAL A 66 -41.03 24.75 3.95
N PHE A 67 -41.09 25.27 2.72
CA PHE A 67 -40.33 24.79 1.57
C PHE A 67 -38.88 24.50 1.98
N ARG A 68 -38.48 23.21 1.96
CA ARG A 68 -37.12 22.78 2.34
C ARG A 68 -36.10 23.55 1.52
N GLY A 69 -35.34 24.41 2.22
CA GLY A 69 -34.33 25.28 1.66
C GLY A 69 -33.39 24.52 0.74
N THR A 70 -33.29 24.97 -0.51
CA THR A 70 -32.27 24.51 -1.43
C THR A 70 -30.91 24.99 -0.96
N THR A 71 -29.92 24.11 -0.94
CA THR A 71 -28.53 24.45 -0.57
C THR A 71 -27.77 24.83 -1.84
N PRO A 72 -27.35 26.10 -2.02
CA PRO A 72 -26.57 26.50 -3.19
C PRO A 72 -25.12 26.03 -3.08
N CYS A 73 -24.52 25.70 -4.22
CA CYS A 73 -23.08 25.48 -4.33
C CYS A 73 -22.35 26.81 -4.27
N HIS A 74 -21.47 27.00 -3.29
CA HIS A 74 -20.68 28.23 -3.13
C HIS A 74 -19.70 28.48 -4.28
N ILE A 75 -19.42 27.48 -5.12
CA ILE A 75 -18.45 27.59 -6.22
C ILE A 75 -19.14 28.00 -7.54
N CYS A 76 -20.35 27.50 -7.81
CA CYS A 76 -21.03 27.73 -9.09
C CYS A 76 -22.48 28.22 -8.99
N GLY A 77 -22.99 28.46 -7.77
CA GLY A 77 -24.34 28.99 -7.52
C GLY A 77 -25.50 28.01 -7.73
N LEU A 78 -25.27 26.81 -8.26
CA LEU A 78 -26.33 25.82 -8.48
C LEU A 78 -26.97 25.36 -7.17
N SER A 79 -28.30 25.32 -7.14
CA SER A 79 -29.08 24.97 -5.95
C SER A 79 -29.51 23.50 -5.92
N PHE A 80 -29.35 22.85 -4.77
CA PHE A 80 -29.65 21.42 -4.58
C PHE A 80 -30.73 21.20 -3.53
N LYS A 81 -31.63 20.23 -3.75
CA LYS A 81 -32.70 19.88 -2.81
C LYS A 81 -32.20 19.37 -1.46
N ASN A 82 -30.98 18.85 -1.39
CA ASN A 82 -30.36 18.37 -0.16
C ASN A 82 -28.83 18.45 -0.23
N GLU A 83 -28.20 18.45 0.94
CA GLU A 83 -26.75 18.52 1.10
C GLU A 83 -26.03 17.32 0.45
N ARG A 84 -26.68 16.16 0.38
CA ARG A 84 -26.15 15.00 -0.35
C ARG A 84 -25.99 15.29 -1.84
N GLY A 85 -26.97 15.96 -2.46
CA GLY A 85 -26.91 16.41 -3.85
C GLY A 85 -25.77 17.40 -4.07
N LEU A 86 -25.60 18.35 -3.14
CA LEU A 86 -24.49 19.30 -3.15
C LEU A 86 -23.13 18.58 -3.06
N ARG A 87 -22.96 17.62 -2.12
CA ARG A 87 -21.71 16.84 -1.99
C ARG A 87 -21.38 16.03 -3.25
N VAL A 88 -22.37 15.41 -3.88
CA VAL A 88 -22.17 14.67 -5.14
C VAL A 88 -21.81 15.61 -6.28
N HIS A 89 -22.44 16.79 -6.34
CA HIS A 89 -22.11 17.82 -7.32
C HIS A 89 -20.68 18.32 -7.15
N VAL A 90 -20.28 18.75 -5.94
CA VAL A 90 -18.92 19.21 -5.63
C VAL A 90 -17.91 18.12 -5.99
N GLY A 91 -18.15 16.86 -5.60
CA GLY A 91 -17.26 15.75 -5.96
C GLY A 91 -17.12 15.47 -7.47
N LYS A 92 -18.11 15.83 -8.29
CA LYS A 92 -18.09 15.59 -9.75
C LYS A 92 -17.64 16.79 -10.58
N LYS A 93 -18.02 18.00 -10.17
CA LYS A 93 -17.82 19.24 -10.92
C LYS A 93 -16.70 20.10 -10.35
N HIS A 94 -16.36 19.92 -9.07
CA HIS A 94 -15.35 20.68 -8.32
C HIS A 94 -14.39 19.74 -7.58
N PRO A 95 -13.66 18.86 -8.30
CA PRO A 95 -12.87 17.79 -7.69
C PRO A 95 -11.73 18.32 -6.81
N THR A 96 -11.18 19.49 -7.12
CA THR A 96 -10.13 20.15 -6.34
C THR A 96 -10.66 20.57 -4.97
N GLU A 97 -11.80 21.27 -4.96
CA GLU A 97 -12.47 21.74 -3.75
C GLU A 97 -13.01 20.57 -2.92
N ALA A 98 -13.52 19.52 -3.57
CA ALA A 98 -13.92 18.28 -2.89
C ALA A 98 -12.75 17.62 -2.13
N ASN A 99 -11.54 17.66 -2.71
CA ASN A 99 -10.34 17.14 -2.05
C ASN A 99 -9.89 18.07 -0.92
N ASN A 100 -9.94 19.39 -1.10
CA ASN A 100 -9.61 20.35 -0.04
C ASN A 100 -10.55 20.22 1.17
N ILE A 101 -11.86 20.06 0.94
CA ILE A 101 -12.84 19.81 2.02
C ILE A 101 -12.52 18.51 2.78
N LYS A 102 -12.15 17.44 2.06
CA LYS A 102 -11.74 16.18 2.69
C LYS A 102 -10.45 16.32 3.50
N LEU A 103 -9.46 17.02 2.96
CA LEU A 103 -8.20 17.28 3.65
C LEU A 103 -8.42 18.12 4.92
N ALA A 104 -9.25 19.16 4.85
CA ALA A 104 -9.64 19.96 6.02
C ALA A 104 -10.34 19.11 7.09
N THR A 105 -11.23 18.21 6.67
CA THR A 105 -11.92 17.28 7.60
C THR A 105 -10.94 16.31 8.29
N ILE A 106 -9.90 15.86 7.59
CA ILE A 106 -8.92 14.91 8.15
C ILE A 106 -7.91 15.63 9.05
N THR A 107 -7.47 16.82 8.66
CA THR A 107 -6.40 17.56 9.36
C THR A 107 -6.91 18.43 10.49
N GLY A 108 -8.21 18.77 10.51
CA GLY A 108 -8.78 19.73 11.46
C GLY A 108 -8.35 21.19 11.18
N ILE A 109 -7.61 21.43 10.11
CA ILE A 109 -7.09 22.74 9.74
C ILE A 109 -7.94 23.26 8.58
N ASN A 110 -8.72 24.32 8.83
CA ASN A 110 -9.40 25.05 7.76
C ASN A 110 -8.33 25.71 6.89
N PRO A 111 -8.27 25.45 5.57
CA PRO A 111 -7.35 26.14 4.69
C PRO A 111 -7.74 27.63 4.71
N SER A 112 -6.90 28.46 5.33
CA SER A 112 -7.05 29.91 5.29
C SER A 112 -7.01 30.33 3.82
N PRO A 113 -7.94 31.19 3.34
CA PRO A 113 -7.83 31.75 2.01
C PRO A 113 -6.46 32.43 1.89
N ALA A 114 -5.69 32.02 0.88
CA ALA A 114 -4.39 32.61 0.62
C ALA A 114 -4.57 34.13 0.44
N PRO A 115 -3.75 34.98 1.07
CA PRO A 115 -3.83 36.41 0.85
C PRO A 115 -3.61 36.70 -0.64
N SER A 116 -4.55 37.41 -1.25
CA SER A 116 -4.43 37.95 -2.61
C SER A 116 -3.27 38.95 -2.63
N ARG A 117 -2.06 38.47 -2.98
CA ARG A 117 -0.91 39.31 -3.30
C ARG A 117 -0.96 39.58 -4.80
N ASN A 118 -1.21 40.83 -5.17
CA ASN A 118 -1.36 41.26 -6.57
C ASN A 118 -0.03 41.63 -7.25
N ASP A 119 1.09 41.57 -6.55
CA ASP A 119 2.42 41.81 -7.09
C ASP A 119 3.35 40.68 -6.62
N ASP A 120 3.23 39.51 -7.27
CA ASP A 120 4.04 38.34 -6.89
C ASP A 120 5.43 38.46 -7.56
N PRO A 121 6.52 38.66 -6.79
CA PRO A 121 7.86 38.42 -7.32
C PRO A 121 7.91 36.99 -7.88
N SER A 122 8.67 36.78 -8.95
CA SER A 122 8.77 35.46 -9.56
C SER A 122 9.16 34.45 -8.48
N ILE A 123 8.51 33.27 -8.43
CA ILE A 123 8.86 32.19 -7.48
C ILE A 123 10.38 31.91 -7.49
N LYS A 124 11.05 32.16 -8.63
CA LYS A 124 12.50 32.07 -8.77
C LYS A 124 13.26 33.08 -7.90
N ASP A 125 12.77 34.31 -7.79
CA ASP A 125 13.38 35.39 -7.03
C ASP A 125 13.24 35.12 -5.52
N GLU A 126 12.09 34.58 -5.07
CA GLU A 126 11.91 34.16 -3.67
C GLU A 126 12.80 32.96 -3.31
N ILE A 127 12.92 31.96 -4.21
CA ILE A 127 13.86 30.86 -4.02
C ILE A 127 15.29 31.38 -3.91
N GLN A 128 15.68 32.31 -4.79
CA GLN A 128 17.02 32.89 -4.78
C GLN A 128 17.28 33.65 -3.48
N ARG A 129 16.32 34.47 -3.01
CA ARG A 129 16.40 35.20 -1.74
C ARG A 129 16.64 34.26 -0.55
N TYR A 130 15.84 33.20 -0.39
CA TYR A 130 16.04 32.24 0.71
C TYR A 130 17.36 31.47 0.57
N THR A 131 17.78 31.15 -0.67
CA THR A 131 19.06 30.48 -0.91
C THR A 131 20.24 31.35 -0.48
N GLU A 132 20.22 32.64 -0.80
CA GLU A 132 21.25 33.59 -0.40
C GLU A 132 21.25 33.81 1.12
N TYR A 133 20.06 33.91 1.73
CA TYR A 133 19.91 34.00 3.19
C TYR A 133 20.54 32.78 3.89
N PHE A 134 20.13 31.55 3.55
CA PHE A 134 20.68 30.35 4.18
C PHE A 134 22.16 30.14 3.89
N ARG A 135 22.68 30.60 2.74
CA ARG A 135 24.12 30.61 2.45
C ARG A 135 24.87 31.63 3.30
N SER A 136 24.29 32.78 3.60
CA SER A 136 24.93 33.77 4.48
C SER A 136 25.10 33.25 5.91
N LEU A 137 24.13 32.47 6.41
CA LEU A 137 24.17 31.85 7.73
C LEU A 137 25.32 30.84 7.89
N THR A 138 25.76 30.18 6.82
CA THR A 138 26.87 29.23 6.91
C THR A 138 28.24 29.91 6.97
N VAL A 139 28.34 31.16 6.51
CA VAL A 139 29.58 31.94 6.53
C VAL A 139 29.75 32.74 7.83
N ALA A 140 28.64 33.23 8.41
CA ALA A 140 28.64 34.08 9.60
C ALA A 140 28.30 33.30 10.89
N GLN A 141 29.02 32.22 11.19
CA GLN A 141 28.73 31.40 12.39
C GLN A 141 28.87 32.16 13.72
N SER A 142 29.66 33.24 13.75
CA SER A 142 29.86 34.07 14.96
C SER A 142 28.74 35.08 15.24
N GLU A 143 27.82 35.30 14.29
CA GLU A 143 26.72 36.28 14.40
C GLU A 143 25.34 35.61 14.30
N PHE A 144 25.25 34.33 14.67
CA PHE A 144 24.01 33.57 14.56
C PHE A 144 22.98 33.99 15.62
N ASN A 145 21.92 34.67 15.18
CA ASN A 145 20.76 34.97 16.02
C ASN A 145 19.68 33.89 15.85
N VAL A 146 19.37 33.19 16.96
CA VAL A 146 18.39 32.09 16.98
C VAL A 146 16.98 32.58 16.65
N ASP A 147 16.59 33.76 17.15
CA ASP A 147 15.22 34.28 16.98
C ASP A 147 14.96 34.71 15.53
N ASP A 148 15.96 35.31 14.88
CA ASP A 148 15.90 35.65 13.46
C ASP A 148 15.86 34.38 12.60
N PHE A 149 16.58 33.33 12.99
CA PHE A 149 16.55 32.05 12.30
C PHE A 149 15.16 31.40 12.35
N ASP A 150 14.53 31.33 13.53
CA ASP A 150 13.21 30.74 13.70
C ASP A 150 12.11 31.54 12.97
N THR A 151 12.25 32.86 12.92
CA THR A 151 11.35 33.71 12.13
C THR A 151 11.50 33.40 10.64
N ASN A 152 12.72 33.39 10.11
CA ASN A 152 12.99 33.11 8.70
C ASN A 152 12.66 31.67 8.30
N ILE A 153 12.85 30.67 9.17
CA ILE A 153 12.45 29.28 8.91
C ILE A 153 10.93 29.17 8.82
N THR A 154 10.20 29.92 9.66
CA THR A 154 8.74 29.94 9.65
C THR A 154 8.20 30.58 8.37
N GLU A 155 8.79 31.71 7.95
CA GLU A 155 8.47 32.36 6.68
C GLU A 155 8.79 31.47 5.47
N PHE A 156 9.95 30.81 5.48
CA PHE A 156 10.34 29.86 4.43
C PHE A 156 9.37 28.67 4.34
N LEU A 157 8.96 28.08 5.47
CA LEU A 157 7.99 26.99 5.48
C LEU A 157 6.60 27.45 5.00
N ALA A 158 6.20 28.67 5.31
CA ALA A 158 4.97 29.26 4.78
C ALA A 158 5.05 29.44 3.26
N PHE A 159 6.18 29.95 2.76
CA PHE A 159 6.47 30.06 1.32
C PHE A 159 6.43 28.69 0.63
N VAL A 160 7.13 27.67 1.14
CA VAL A 160 7.14 26.32 0.54
C VAL A 160 5.73 25.72 0.49
N ARG A 161 4.89 25.96 1.51
CA ARG A 161 3.49 25.53 1.50
C ARG A 161 2.68 26.26 0.43
N ALA A 162 2.85 27.57 0.29
CA ALA A 162 2.17 28.36 -0.74
C ALA A 162 2.62 27.95 -2.15
N ALA A 163 3.93 27.80 -2.37
CA ALA A 163 4.51 27.34 -3.62
C ALA A 163 4.04 25.92 -4.00
N ASN A 164 3.91 25.01 -3.04
CA ASN A 164 3.36 23.67 -3.29
C ASN A 164 1.87 23.68 -3.65
N GLN A 165 1.13 24.73 -3.27
CA GLN A 165 -0.27 24.91 -3.67
C GLN A 165 -0.42 25.54 -5.06
N THR A 166 0.49 26.45 -5.43
CA THR A 166 0.46 27.14 -6.73
C THR A 166 1.12 26.36 -7.85
N LEU A 167 2.22 25.64 -7.56
CA LEU A 167 2.90 24.83 -8.55
C LEU A 167 2.03 23.62 -8.91
N PRO A 168 1.80 23.33 -10.21
CA PRO A 168 1.13 22.11 -10.61
C PRO A 168 2.02 20.94 -10.20
N GLY A 169 1.71 20.33 -9.05
CA GLY A 169 2.46 19.21 -8.53
C GLY A 169 2.67 18.12 -9.60
N PRO A 170 3.76 17.34 -9.53
CA PRO A 170 4.05 16.32 -10.51
C PRO A 170 2.82 15.41 -10.66
N LYS A 171 2.20 15.45 -11.85
CA LYS A 171 0.97 14.68 -12.10
C LYS A 171 1.31 13.22 -11.87
N HIS A 172 0.73 12.64 -10.81
CA HIS A 172 0.89 11.23 -10.50
C HIS A 172 0.66 10.40 -11.78
N PRO A 173 1.52 9.42 -12.11
CA PRO A 173 1.44 8.67 -13.38
C PRO A 173 0.03 8.14 -13.67
N ALA A 174 -0.67 7.67 -12.63
CA ALA A 174 -2.06 7.22 -12.73
C ALA A 174 -3.05 8.32 -13.18
N ALA A 175 -2.89 9.56 -12.70
CA ALA A 175 -3.71 10.70 -13.11
C ALA A 175 -3.42 11.11 -14.56
N ARG A 176 -2.15 11.07 -14.98
CA ARG A 176 -1.75 11.27 -16.38
C ARG A 176 -2.37 10.20 -17.29
N HIS A 177 -2.29 8.92 -16.94
CA HIS A 177 -2.92 7.84 -17.70
C HIS A 177 -4.45 7.93 -17.70
N PHE A 178 -5.07 8.39 -16.61
CA PHE A 178 -6.51 8.63 -16.56
C PHE A 178 -6.94 9.78 -17.48
N GLN A 179 -6.21 10.89 -17.48
CA GLN A 179 -6.45 12.01 -18.40
C GLN A 179 -6.26 11.59 -19.86
N GLN A 180 -5.23 10.79 -20.15
CA GLN A 180 -4.98 10.23 -21.48
C GLN A 180 -6.15 9.34 -21.93
N ARG A 181 -6.61 8.42 -21.08
CA ARG A 181 -7.81 7.60 -21.35
C ARG A 181 -9.08 8.43 -21.55
N ARG A 182 -9.24 9.58 -20.89
CA ARG A 182 -10.39 10.47 -21.13
C ARG A 182 -10.28 11.20 -22.47
N LYS A 183 -9.07 11.60 -22.89
CA LYS A 183 -8.84 12.19 -24.21
C LYS A 183 -9.09 11.16 -25.32
N ASP A 184 -8.64 9.92 -25.11
CA ASP A 184 -8.81 8.84 -26.09
C ASP A 184 -10.28 8.40 -26.21
N LYS A 185 -11.06 8.45 -25.12
CA LYS A 185 -12.52 8.17 -25.16
C LYS A 185 -13.33 9.18 -25.98
N PHE A 186 -12.80 10.36 -26.27
CA PHE A 186 -13.43 11.34 -27.17
C PHE A 186 -13.06 11.14 -28.64
N LYS A 187 -12.05 10.32 -28.94
CA LYS A 187 -11.85 9.75 -30.28
C LYS A 187 -12.67 8.47 -30.38
N MET A 188 -13.99 8.61 -30.50
CA MET A 188 -14.80 7.49 -30.98
C MET A 188 -14.36 7.20 -32.42
N PRO A 189 -13.99 5.95 -32.77
CA PRO A 189 -13.80 5.57 -34.17
C PRO A 189 -15.10 5.85 -34.93
N SER A 190 -14.99 6.31 -36.18
CA SER A 190 -16.18 6.62 -36.99
C SER A 190 -17.01 5.36 -37.17
N LYS A 191 -18.31 5.53 -37.43
CA LYS A 191 -19.28 4.43 -37.53
C LYS A 191 -18.94 3.46 -38.68
N GLU A 192 -18.04 3.82 -39.59
CA GLU A 192 -17.50 2.95 -40.65
C GLU A 192 -16.61 1.81 -40.11
N ASP A 193 -15.95 1.96 -38.96
CA ASP A 193 -15.00 0.94 -38.46
C ASP A 193 -15.68 -0.29 -37.84
N TYR A 194 -17.01 -0.26 -37.67
CA TYR A 194 -17.75 -1.33 -36.99
C TYR A 194 -18.16 -2.51 -37.89
N TYR A 195 -18.01 -2.40 -39.21
CA TYR A 195 -18.49 -3.43 -40.15
C TYR A 195 -17.39 -4.18 -40.93
N SER A 196 -16.11 -3.95 -40.63
CA SER A 196 -15.04 -4.77 -41.21
C SER A 196 -14.77 -5.99 -40.32
N PRO A 197 -15.03 -7.23 -40.78
CA PRO A 197 -14.71 -8.42 -40.01
C PRO A 197 -13.19 -8.50 -39.84
N VAL A 198 -12.73 -8.31 -38.60
CA VAL A 198 -11.32 -8.42 -38.23
C VAL A 198 -10.92 -9.88 -38.38
N SER A 199 -10.28 -10.20 -39.51
CA SER A 199 -9.62 -11.49 -39.69
C SER A 199 -8.56 -11.63 -38.60
N SER A 200 -8.64 -12.72 -37.84
CA SER A 200 -7.77 -12.99 -36.71
C SER A 200 -6.33 -13.23 -37.18
N SER A 201 -5.55 -12.17 -37.39
CA SER A 201 -4.11 -12.29 -37.59
C SER A 201 -3.49 -12.80 -36.30
N LYS A 202 -2.93 -14.00 -36.37
CA LYS A 202 -2.20 -14.68 -35.29
C LYS A 202 -1.25 -13.70 -34.60
N ARG A 203 -1.50 -13.44 -33.30
CA ARG A 203 -0.58 -12.68 -32.45
C ARG A 203 0.74 -13.44 -32.36
N ASN A 204 1.74 -12.98 -33.11
CA ASN A 204 3.13 -13.39 -32.92
C ASN A 204 3.60 -12.86 -31.56
N ARG A 205 3.67 -13.78 -30.61
CA ARG A 205 4.26 -13.57 -29.28
C ARG A 205 5.77 -13.45 -29.48
N SER A 206 6.32 -12.26 -29.35
CA SER A 206 7.76 -12.01 -29.36
C SER A 206 8.41 -12.78 -28.21
N LYS A 207 9.14 -13.85 -28.55
CA LYS A 207 10.07 -14.52 -27.64
C LYS A 207 11.32 -13.64 -27.52
N SER A 208 11.52 -13.09 -26.34
CA SER A 208 12.76 -12.44 -25.92
C SER A 208 13.69 -13.50 -25.33
N SER A 209 14.58 -14.06 -26.17
CA SER A 209 15.87 -14.66 -25.76
C SER A 209 16.82 -14.67 -26.96
N PRO A 210 18.11 -14.32 -26.79
CA PRO A 210 19.08 -14.24 -27.87
C PRO A 210 19.74 -15.60 -28.04
N GLU A 211 19.20 -16.43 -28.93
CA GLU A 211 19.96 -17.58 -29.45
C GLU A 211 20.44 -17.28 -30.86
N LEU A 212 21.72 -17.60 -31.03
CA LEU A 212 22.57 -17.46 -32.19
C LEU A 212 21.91 -18.09 -33.42
N ASN A 213 21.18 -17.30 -34.20
CA ASN A 213 20.79 -17.69 -35.55
C ASN A 213 21.93 -17.32 -36.51
N LEU A 214 22.77 -18.32 -36.78
CA LEU A 214 23.82 -18.33 -37.81
C LEU A 214 23.27 -18.58 -39.23
N ASP A 215 21.96 -18.49 -39.45
CA ASP A 215 21.36 -18.67 -40.78
C ASP A 215 20.35 -17.56 -41.07
N SER A 216 20.87 -16.41 -41.53
CA SER A 216 20.01 -15.44 -42.21
C SER A 216 19.76 -15.90 -43.65
N PRO A 217 18.51 -15.98 -44.12
CA PRO A 217 18.24 -16.22 -45.52
C PRO A 217 18.79 -15.04 -46.31
N ARG A 218 19.60 -15.35 -47.33
CA ARG A 218 20.18 -14.41 -48.30
C ARG A 218 19.17 -13.30 -48.60
N LYS A 219 19.41 -12.10 -48.04
CA LYS A 219 18.78 -10.87 -48.50
C LYS A 219 19.07 -10.79 -50.00
N LYS A 220 18.05 -11.04 -50.81
CA LYS A 220 18.02 -10.58 -52.19
C LYS A 220 18.26 -9.08 -52.10
N VAL A 221 19.47 -8.66 -52.47
CA VAL A 221 19.81 -7.27 -52.71
C VAL A 221 18.86 -6.84 -53.82
N PHE A 222 17.79 -6.16 -53.41
CA PHE A 222 16.88 -5.49 -54.31
C PHE A 222 17.66 -4.29 -54.85
N VAL A 223 18.41 -4.54 -55.93
CA VAL A 223 19.02 -3.51 -56.78
C VAL A 223 17.87 -2.89 -57.57
N SER A 224 17.12 -2.02 -56.92
CA SER A 224 16.11 -1.18 -57.57
C SER A 224 16.56 0.27 -57.41
N ASN A 225 16.51 0.99 -58.52
CA ASN A 225 16.67 2.45 -58.65
C ASN A 225 18.10 2.97 -58.83
N MET A 226 18.75 2.53 -59.90
CA MET A 226 19.68 3.34 -60.72
C MET A 226 19.24 3.33 -62.20
N GLY A 227 17.94 3.17 -62.45
CA GLY A 227 17.35 3.14 -63.78
C GLY A 227 16.18 4.11 -63.85
N ASP A 228 16.50 5.38 -64.09
CA ASP A 228 15.65 6.36 -64.79
C ASP A 228 16.46 7.66 -64.91
N ASP A 229 17.55 7.60 -65.67
CA ASP A 229 18.09 8.78 -66.33
C ASP A 229 18.28 8.36 -67.79
N ASN A 230 17.40 8.88 -68.63
CA ASN A 230 17.23 8.62 -70.05
C ASN A 230 18.41 9.22 -70.84
N THR A 231 19.61 8.66 -70.68
CA THR A 231 20.80 9.06 -71.45
C THR A 231 21.30 7.88 -72.26
N ASP A 232 20.52 7.48 -73.26
CA ASP A 232 21.00 6.69 -74.40
C ASP A 232 21.89 7.59 -75.28
N VAL A 233 22.97 8.10 -74.68
CA VAL A 233 23.99 8.87 -75.38
C VAL A 233 24.75 7.86 -76.22
N GLN A 234 24.73 8.02 -77.56
CA GLN A 234 25.51 7.22 -78.49
C GLN A 234 27.02 7.30 -78.18
N ILE A 235 27.51 6.43 -77.30
CA ILE A 235 28.94 6.33 -76.95
C ILE A 235 29.79 6.02 -78.19
N SER A 236 29.19 5.44 -79.23
CA SER A 236 29.85 5.08 -80.48
C SER A 236 30.19 6.25 -81.42
N SER A 237 29.72 7.47 -81.16
CA SER A 237 30.00 8.65 -82.00
C SER A 237 30.77 9.79 -81.29
N MET A 238 31.05 9.65 -79.98
CA MET A 238 31.81 10.66 -79.25
C MET A 238 33.30 10.60 -79.59
N THR A 239 33.89 11.76 -79.82
CA THR A 239 35.34 11.88 -79.89
C THR A 239 35.95 11.54 -78.53
N ARG A 240 37.19 11.05 -78.53
CA ARG A 240 37.90 10.69 -77.29
C ARG A 240 37.84 11.80 -76.22
N SER A 241 37.96 13.06 -76.64
CA SER A 241 37.93 14.22 -75.75
C SER A 241 36.57 14.42 -75.09
N GLU A 242 35.46 14.19 -75.81
CA GLU A 242 34.12 14.31 -75.24
C GLU A 242 33.84 13.18 -74.25
N PHE A 243 34.34 11.96 -74.53
CA PHE A 243 34.22 10.83 -73.61
C PHE A 243 35.00 11.07 -72.30
N GLU A 244 36.21 11.62 -72.40
CA GLU A 244 37.01 12.02 -71.23
C GLU A 244 36.26 13.07 -70.37
N LEU A 245 35.59 14.04 -70.99
CA LEU A 245 34.79 15.05 -70.28
C LEU A 245 33.52 14.47 -69.62
N PHE A 246 32.83 13.56 -70.31
CA PHE A 246 31.67 12.86 -69.75
C PHE A 246 32.04 11.99 -68.55
N PHE A 247 33.18 11.30 -68.61
CA PHE A 247 33.64 10.50 -67.48
C PHE A 247 34.04 11.38 -66.29
N ALA A 248 34.70 12.52 -66.55
CA ALA A 248 35.04 13.50 -65.51
C ALA A 248 33.78 14.02 -64.79
N THR A 249 32.74 14.42 -65.52
CA THR A 249 31.48 14.90 -64.92
C THR A 249 30.73 13.82 -64.11
N ILE A 250 30.75 12.56 -64.54
CA ILE A 250 30.18 11.46 -63.75
C ILE A 250 30.95 11.25 -62.44
N LEU A 251 32.30 11.30 -62.50
CA LEU A 251 33.14 11.17 -61.32
C LEU A 251 32.90 12.32 -60.35
N GLU A 252 32.84 13.56 -60.83
CA GLU A 252 32.51 14.73 -60.02
C GLU A 252 31.14 14.59 -59.36
N ARG A 253 30.09 14.20 -60.11
CA ARG A 253 28.75 13.98 -59.53
C ARG A 253 28.74 12.87 -58.48
N LYS A 254 29.54 11.81 -58.65
CA LYS A 254 29.67 10.73 -57.65
C LYS A 254 30.46 11.18 -56.42
N LEU A 255 31.52 11.95 -56.61
CA LEU A 255 32.32 12.51 -55.51
C LEU A 255 31.50 13.49 -54.69
N GLU A 256 30.71 14.35 -55.32
CA GLU A 256 29.81 15.28 -54.63
C GLU A 256 28.72 14.53 -53.84
N ASN A 257 28.12 13.47 -54.43
CA ASN A 257 27.19 12.60 -53.70
C ASN A 257 27.83 11.86 -52.52
N ILE A 258 29.10 11.49 -52.62
CA ILE A 258 29.84 10.85 -51.52
C ILE A 258 30.14 11.90 -50.43
N ASN A 259 30.56 13.11 -50.81
CA ASN A 259 30.85 14.19 -49.87
C ASN A 259 29.60 14.63 -49.11
N ASN A 260 28.47 14.81 -49.80
CA ASN A 260 27.18 15.12 -49.16
C ASN A 260 26.71 14.01 -48.21
N LYS A 261 27.05 12.75 -48.49
CA LYS A 261 26.76 11.63 -47.57
C LYS A 261 27.71 11.62 -46.38
N ILE A 262 28.99 11.93 -46.58
CA ILE A 262 30.00 12.00 -45.52
C ILE A 262 29.72 13.16 -44.56
N GLU A 263 29.21 14.29 -45.06
CA GLU A 263 28.82 15.45 -44.24
C GLU A 263 27.75 15.10 -43.18
N HIS A 264 26.93 14.07 -43.43
CA HIS A 264 25.94 13.57 -42.47
C HIS A 264 26.37 12.30 -41.71
N VAL A 265 27.60 11.82 -41.92
CA VAL A 265 28.13 10.72 -41.11
C VAL A 265 28.56 11.30 -39.76
N ALA A 266 28.07 10.68 -38.68
CA ALA A 266 28.42 11.05 -37.31
C ALA A 266 29.93 11.25 -37.19
N CYS A 267 30.31 12.45 -36.73
CA CYS A 267 31.70 12.80 -36.58
C CYS A 267 32.30 12.03 -35.39
N LYS A 268 33.63 11.95 -35.34
CA LYS A 268 34.32 11.22 -34.25
C LYS A 268 33.99 11.81 -32.89
N GLU A 269 33.74 13.12 -32.86
CA GLU A 269 33.30 13.90 -31.72
C GLU A 269 31.94 13.41 -31.19
N ASP A 270 30.95 13.19 -32.08
CA ASP A 270 29.63 12.68 -31.70
C ASP A 270 29.73 11.29 -31.04
N LEU A 271 30.61 10.43 -31.56
CA LEU A 271 30.83 9.11 -30.96
C LEU A 271 31.43 9.22 -29.54
N VAL A 272 32.33 10.17 -29.32
CA VAL A 272 32.91 10.43 -27.99
C VAL A 272 31.85 10.96 -27.03
N GLU A 273 30.99 11.88 -27.47
CA GLU A 273 29.88 12.39 -26.65
C GLU A 273 28.86 11.30 -26.32
N ILE A 274 28.50 10.45 -27.28
CA ILE A 274 27.63 9.30 -27.05
C ILE A 274 28.26 8.33 -26.04
N HIS A 275 29.55 8.04 -26.16
CA HIS A 275 30.24 7.18 -25.20
C HIS A 275 30.29 7.79 -23.80
N LYS A 276 30.52 9.10 -23.70
CA LYS A 276 30.46 9.83 -22.43
C LYS A 276 29.07 9.73 -21.79
N SER A 277 28.02 10.05 -22.55
CA SER A 277 26.62 9.93 -22.09
C SER A 277 26.26 8.48 -21.70
N GLN A 278 26.73 7.49 -22.46
CA GLN A 278 26.54 6.07 -22.11
C GLN A 278 27.21 5.69 -20.79
N ASN A 279 28.38 6.25 -20.48
CA ASN A 279 29.07 5.98 -19.23
C ASN A 279 28.38 6.67 -18.05
N GLU A 280 27.99 7.93 -18.19
CA GLU A 280 27.19 8.66 -17.20
C GLU A 280 25.89 7.92 -16.87
N LEU A 281 25.16 7.46 -17.90
CA LEU A 281 23.94 6.66 -17.72
C LEU A 281 24.21 5.30 -17.05
N LYS A 282 25.37 4.68 -17.29
CA LYS A 282 25.75 3.42 -16.62
C LYS A 282 26.02 3.66 -15.14
N GLU A 283 26.72 4.73 -14.80
CA GLU A 283 27.01 5.12 -13.41
C GLU A 283 25.72 5.45 -12.66
N GLU A 284 24.85 6.27 -13.23
CA GLU A 284 23.53 6.59 -12.66
C GLU A 284 22.70 5.31 -12.43
N ASN A 285 22.67 4.40 -13.41
CA ASN A 285 21.98 3.11 -13.26
C ASN A 285 22.56 2.24 -12.13
N GLN A 286 23.86 2.33 -11.86
CA GLN A 286 24.48 1.62 -10.74
C GLN A 286 24.08 2.23 -9.41
N LEU A 287 24.11 3.56 -9.29
CA LEU A 287 23.67 4.28 -8.09
C LEU A 287 22.19 4.00 -7.78
N LEU A 288 21.31 4.09 -8.79
CA LEU A 288 19.89 3.77 -8.62
C LEU A 288 19.66 2.32 -8.19
N LYS A 289 20.45 1.36 -8.68
CA LYS A 289 20.37 -0.04 -8.21
C LYS A 289 20.76 -0.19 -6.74
N GLN A 290 21.78 0.53 -6.29
CA GLN A 290 22.21 0.54 -4.89
C GLN A 290 21.14 1.18 -4.00
N GLU A 291 20.57 2.32 -4.41
CA GLU A 291 19.49 2.98 -3.69
C GLU A 291 18.24 2.08 -3.59
N ILE A 292 17.83 1.44 -4.68
CA ILE A 292 16.73 0.47 -4.68
C ILE A 292 17.00 -0.69 -3.72
N LYS A 293 18.25 -1.16 -3.61
CA LYS A 293 18.62 -2.21 -2.66
C LYS A 293 18.44 -1.73 -1.22
N ILE A 294 18.98 -0.56 -0.89
CA ILE A 294 18.87 0.04 0.46
C ILE A 294 17.40 0.28 0.82
N LEU A 295 16.61 0.85 -0.10
CA LEU A 295 15.17 1.08 0.11
C LEU A 295 14.37 -0.22 0.32
N LYS A 296 14.77 -1.33 -0.31
CA LYS A 296 14.14 -2.63 -0.06
C LYS A 296 14.46 -3.16 1.33
N GLU A 297 15.72 -3.04 1.75
CA GLU A 297 16.18 -3.47 3.08
C GLU A 297 15.49 -2.66 4.19
N THR A 298 15.41 -1.33 4.06
CA THR A 298 14.72 -0.47 5.04
C THR A 298 13.23 -0.74 5.10
N ASN A 299 12.55 -0.91 3.95
CA ASN A 299 11.15 -1.30 3.91
C ASN A 299 10.91 -2.66 4.58
N GLN A 300 11.82 -3.63 4.39
CA GLN A 300 11.73 -4.93 5.06
C GLN A 300 11.85 -4.79 6.59
N GLN A 301 12.79 -3.97 7.07
CA GLN A 301 12.95 -3.69 8.50
C GLN A 301 11.72 -3.00 9.10
N ILE A 302 11.16 -2.00 8.44
CA ILE A 302 9.95 -1.31 8.88
C ILE A 302 8.78 -2.29 8.97
N ASN A 303 8.59 -3.13 7.94
CA ASN A 303 7.52 -4.14 7.97
C ASN A 303 7.71 -5.15 9.11
N TYR A 304 8.95 -5.54 9.42
CA TYR A 304 9.24 -6.41 10.55
C TYR A 304 8.88 -5.75 11.90
N GLN A 305 9.27 -4.49 12.10
CA GLN A 305 8.94 -3.73 13.31
C GLN A 305 7.42 -3.54 13.45
N LEU A 306 6.75 -3.15 12.36
CA LEU A 306 5.31 -2.96 12.32
C LEU A 306 4.55 -4.24 12.65
N GLU A 307 4.99 -5.38 12.12
CA GLU A 307 4.41 -6.69 12.44
C GLU A 307 4.58 -7.04 13.93
N GLY A 308 5.75 -6.76 14.51
CA GLY A 308 6.01 -6.93 15.95
C GLY A 308 5.04 -6.13 16.81
N LEU A 309 4.85 -4.84 16.51
CA LEU A 309 3.91 -3.98 17.24
C LEU A 309 2.45 -4.45 17.10
N ILE A 310 2.04 -4.89 15.91
CA ILE A 310 0.69 -5.47 15.71
C ILE A 310 0.54 -6.76 16.52
N GLN A 311 1.57 -7.61 16.55
CA GLN A 311 1.57 -8.85 17.31
C GLN A 311 1.41 -8.59 18.81
N GLU A 312 2.14 -7.61 19.35
CA GLU A 312 2.03 -7.19 20.75
C GLU A 312 0.62 -6.69 21.08
N LYS A 313 0.08 -5.80 20.25
CA LYS A 313 -1.28 -5.28 20.40
C LYS A 313 -2.34 -6.38 20.37
N LYS A 314 -2.11 -7.44 19.60
CA LYS A 314 -3.04 -8.57 19.45
C LYS A 314 -2.78 -9.72 20.42
N ARG A 315 -1.70 -9.70 21.19
CA ARG A 315 -1.33 -10.83 22.06
C ARG A 315 -2.41 -11.19 23.06
N ASN A 316 -3.13 -10.18 23.57
CA ASN A 316 -4.19 -10.37 24.54
C ASN A 316 -5.59 -10.44 23.92
N ASN A 317 -5.69 -10.65 22.60
CA ASN A 317 -6.97 -10.71 21.90
C ASN A 317 -7.41 -12.16 21.66
N LEU A 318 -8.66 -12.45 22.02
CA LEU A 318 -9.33 -13.71 21.71
C LEU A 318 -10.58 -13.44 20.86
N ILE A 319 -10.88 -14.36 19.97
CA ILE A 319 -12.04 -14.37 19.10
C ILE A 319 -12.96 -15.51 19.54
N PHE A 320 -14.18 -15.15 19.95
CA PHE A 320 -15.22 -16.07 20.40
C PHE A 320 -16.23 -16.28 19.28
N HIS A 321 -16.41 -17.52 18.84
CA HIS A 321 -17.41 -17.92 17.84
C HIS A 321 -18.55 -18.67 18.50
N GLY A 322 -19.75 -18.58 17.91
CA GLY A 322 -20.94 -19.31 18.36
C GLY A 322 -21.72 -18.65 19.49
N LEU A 323 -21.28 -17.49 19.99
CA LEU A 323 -22.05 -16.69 20.94
C LEU A 323 -23.23 -16.02 20.23
N LYS A 324 -24.42 -16.22 20.78
CA LYS A 324 -25.64 -15.52 20.37
C LYS A 324 -25.79 -14.28 21.23
N TYR A 325 -26.13 -13.15 20.62
CA TYR A 325 -26.32 -11.88 21.32
C TYR A 325 -27.39 -11.04 20.63
N ALA A 326 -28.06 -10.19 21.40
CA ALA A 326 -29.02 -9.22 20.90
C ALA A 326 -28.31 -7.94 20.41
N PRO A 327 -28.87 -7.20 19.44
CA PRO A 327 -28.32 -5.91 19.04
C PRO A 327 -28.37 -4.93 20.22
N GLY A 328 -27.21 -4.36 20.58
CA GLY A 328 -27.08 -3.43 21.71
C GLY A 328 -26.71 -4.10 23.05
N GLU A 329 -26.56 -5.41 23.08
CA GLU A 329 -26.09 -6.12 24.27
C GLU A 329 -24.62 -5.80 24.60
N ASP A 330 -24.29 -5.74 25.89
CA ASP A 330 -22.92 -5.50 26.34
C ASP A 330 -22.05 -6.77 26.16
N TYR A 331 -21.24 -6.74 25.10
CA TYR A 331 -20.32 -7.81 24.75
C TYR A 331 -19.31 -8.14 25.85
N VAL A 332 -18.93 -7.17 26.68
CA VAL A 332 -17.97 -7.39 27.77
C VAL A 332 -18.58 -8.29 28.83
N ASN A 333 -19.78 -7.96 29.29
CA ASN A 333 -20.52 -8.74 30.28
C ASN A 333 -20.91 -10.13 29.75
N LEU A 334 -21.29 -10.22 28.47
CA LEU A 334 -21.57 -11.51 27.82
C LEU A 334 -20.35 -12.44 27.86
N ILE A 335 -19.18 -11.96 27.44
CA ILE A 335 -17.95 -12.78 27.43
C ILE A 335 -17.50 -13.11 28.84
N LYS A 336 -17.60 -12.18 29.79
CA LYS A 336 -17.26 -12.41 31.19
C LYS A 336 -18.12 -13.52 31.80
N THR A 337 -19.43 -13.46 31.58
CA THR A 337 -20.39 -14.47 32.05
C THR A 337 -20.12 -15.83 31.41
N PHE A 338 -19.84 -15.85 30.10
CA PHE A 338 -19.45 -17.07 29.38
C PHE A 338 -18.15 -17.69 29.94
N CYS A 339 -17.15 -16.85 30.21
CA CYS A 339 -15.87 -17.26 30.77
C CYS A 339 -16.01 -17.90 32.17
N ILE A 340 -16.85 -17.32 33.04
CA ILE A 340 -17.11 -17.86 34.37
C ILE A 340 -17.89 -19.17 34.28
N ASN A 341 -19.03 -19.15 33.58
CA ASN A 341 -19.99 -20.26 33.57
C ASN A 341 -19.49 -21.47 32.77
N THR A 342 -18.80 -21.24 31.64
CA THR A 342 -18.42 -22.32 30.71
C THR A 342 -16.96 -22.74 30.86
N LEU A 343 -16.05 -21.83 31.23
CA LEU A 343 -14.61 -22.16 31.34
C LEU A 343 -14.14 -22.32 32.79
N GLY A 344 -15.01 -22.09 33.78
CA GLY A 344 -14.71 -22.25 35.20
C GLY A 344 -13.66 -21.27 35.72
N LEU A 345 -13.61 -20.05 35.17
CA LEU A 345 -12.75 -18.99 35.68
C LEU A 345 -13.22 -18.57 37.08
N ARG A 346 -12.35 -18.76 38.09
CA ARG A 346 -12.64 -18.43 39.50
C ARG A 346 -12.59 -16.94 39.79
N GLU A 347 -11.78 -16.22 39.03
CA GLU A 347 -11.57 -14.78 39.18
C GLU A 347 -12.21 -14.01 38.03
N ASN A 348 -12.61 -12.78 38.32
CA ASN A 348 -13.17 -11.87 37.33
C ASN A 348 -12.06 -11.45 36.35
N CYS A 349 -11.97 -12.10 35.19
CA CYS A 349 -11.10 -11.66 34.12
C CYS A 349 -11.45 -10.21 33.71
N ILE A 350 -10.42 -9.38 33.51
CA ILE A 350 -10.59 -7.97 33.16
C ILE A 350 -10.52 -7.83 31.64
N ILE A 351 -11.68 -7.59 31.04
CA ILE A 351 -11.82 -7.35 29.60
C ILE A 351 -11.84 -5.85 29.37
N THR A 352 -10.87 -5.35 28.60
CA THR A 352 -10.75 -3.92 28.27
C THR A 352 -11.73 -3.50 27.19
N LYS A 353 -11.94 -4.35 26.18
CA LYS A 353 -12.80 -4.05 25.03
C LYS A 353 -13.37 -5.33 24.44
N ALA A 354 -14.63 -5.31 24.03
CA ALA A 354 -15.24 -6.37 23.24
C ALA A 354 -16.10 -5.81 22.10
N TYR A 355 -16.02 -6.41 20.92
CA TYR A 355 -16.81 -5.99 19.75
C TYR A 355 -16.96 -7.12 18.72
N PRO A 356 -18.09 -7.18 17.98
CA PRO A 356 -18.29 -8.17 16.93
C PRO A 356 -17.42 -7.89 15.70
N LEU A 357 -16.90 -8.95 15.08
CA LEU A 357 -16.14 -8.92 13.83
C LEU A 357 -17.06 -9.09 12.62
N GLY A 358 -17.05 -8.10 11.72
CA GLY A 358 -17.73 -8.16 10.43
C GLY A 358 -18.84 -7.13 10.27
N GLN A 359 -19.68 -7.30 9.25
CA GLN A 359 -20.81 -6.42 9.01
C GLN A 359 -21.94 -6.71 10.00
N ARG A 360 -22.40 -5.69 10.73
CA ARG A 360 -23.39 -5.76 11.82
C ARG A 360 -24.75 -6.39 11.46
N SER A 361 -25.01 -6.67 10.18
CA SER A 361 -26.29 -7.20 9.72
C SER A 361 -26.47 -8.71 9.96
N LYS A 362 -25.39 -9.47 10.19
CA LYS A 362 -25.48 -10.92 10.38
C LYS A 362 -25.59 -11.26 11.87
N PRO A 363 -26.49 -12.15 12.29
CA PRO A 363 -26.52 -12.67 13.65
C PRO A 363 -25.29 -13.57 13.90
N ASN A 364 -24.90 -13.71 15.18
CA ASN A 364 -23.86 -14.64 15.63
C ASN A 364 -22.46 -14.39 15.04
N LEU A 365 -22.09 -13.12 14.85
CA LEU A 365 -20.74 -12.79 14.41
C LEU A 365 -19.72 -13.16 15.49
N PRO A 366 -18.49 -13.54 15.11
CA PRO A 366 -17.42 -13.76 16.08
C PRO A 366 -17.14 -12.48 16.86
N ILE A 367 -16.98 -12.55 18.17
CA ILE A 367 -16.68 -11.39 19.01
C ILE A 367 -15.18 -11.38 19.33
N VAL A 368 -14.49 -10.28 19.07
CA VAL A 368 -13.13 -10.05 19.57
C VAL A 368 -13.22 -9.44 20.95
N ALA A 369 -12.54 -10.02 21.92
CA ALA A 369 -12.30 -9.42 23.22
C ALA A 369 -10.80 -9.24 23.47
N THR A 370 -10.44 -8.06 23.98
CA THR A 370 -9.10 -7.70 24.43
C THR A 370 -9.06 -7.81 25.95
N PHE A 371 -8.19 -8.69 26.43
CA PHE A 371 -7.96 -8.92 27.86
C PHE A 371 -6.84 -8.01 28.36
N LEU A 372 -6.90 -7.62 29.63
CA LEU A 372 -5.86 -6.82 30.24
C LEU A 372 -4.57 -7.64 30.44
N MET A 373 -4.71 -8.87 30.95
CA MET A 373 -3.58 -9.73 31.32
C MET A 373 -3.42 -10.92 30.36
N GLU A 374 -2.17 -11.25 30.02
CA GLU A 374 -1.85 -12.41 29.18
C GLU A 374 -2.12 -13.74 29.89
N MET A 375 -2.05 -13.76 31.24
CA MET A 375 -2.33 -14.95 32.05
C MET A 375 -3.76 -15.46 31.84
N ASP A 376 -4.75 -14.55 31.82
CA ASP A 376 -6.16 -14.89 31.56
C ASP A 376 -6.33 -15.53 30.19
N VAL A 377 -5.66 -14.98 29.18
CA VAL A 377 -5.71 -15.48 27.80
C VAL A 377 -5.13 -16.90 27.73
N ASN A 378 -4.00 -17.14 28.38
CA ASN A 378 -3.38 -18.46 28.44
C ASN A 378 -4.25 -19.47 29.18
N PHE A 379 -4.89 -19.05 30.28
CA PHE A 379 -5.83 -19.90 31.04
C PHE A 379 -7.06 -20.26 30.20
N ILE A 380 -7.69 -19.28 29.56
CA ILE A 380 -8.83 -19.47 28.66
C ILE A 380 -8.47 -20.43 27.52
N VAL A 381 -7.33 -20.22 26.85
CA VAL A 381 -6.88 -21.10 25.75
C VAL A 381 -6.59 -22.51 26.23
N LYS A 382 -6.06 -22.68 27.46
CA LYS A 382 -5.82 -24.00 28.06
C LYS A 382 -7.14 -24.75 28.33
N ASN A 383 -8.15 -24.04 28.85
CA ASN A 383 -9.47 -24.62 29.17
C ASN A 383 -10.40 -24.73 27.97
N ALA A 384 -10.12 -24.05 26.85
CA ALA A 384 -10.92 -24.13 25.62
C ALA A 384 -11.07 -25.57 25.07
N LYS A 385 -10.24 -26.53 25.51
CA LYS A 385 -10.42 -27.95 25.21
C LYS A 385 -11.73 -28.54 25.72
N GLN A 386 -12.31 -27.98 26.78
CA GLN A 386 -13.60 -28.39 27.34
C GLN A 386 -14.77 -28.04 26.42
N LEU A 387 -14.57 -27.08 25.50
CA LEU A 387 -15.59 -26.69 24.51
C LEU A 387 -15.72 -27.68 23.34
N LYS A 388 -14.91 -28.74 23.30
CA LYS A 388 -15.00 -29.77 22.25
C LYS A 388 -16.39 -30.43 22.28
N GLY A 389 -17.05 -30.47 21.13
CA GLY A 389 -18.42 -30.98 21.00
C GLY A 389 -19.50 -29.94 21.25
N THR A 390 -19.14 -28.73 21.70
CA THR A 390 -20.06 -27.59 21.76
C THR A 390 -20.03 -26.79 20.46
N GLN A 391 -20.96 -25.86 20.29
CA GLN A 391 -20.98 -24.90 19.18
C GLN A 391 -19.98 -23.75 19.34
N PHE A 392 -19.28 -23.67 20.48
CA PHE A 392 -18.40 -22.54 20.80
C PHE A 392 -16.96 -22.83 20.39
N ILE A 393 -16.34 -21.86 19.72
CA ILE A 393 -14.93 -21.95 19.31
C ILE A 393 -14.20 -20.68 19.76
N ILE A 394 -13.17 -20.86 20.57
CA ILE A 394 -12.27 -19.78 20.97
C ILE A 394 -10.97 -19.90 20.17
N SER A 395 -10.57 -18.81 19.52
CA SER A 395 -9.30 -18.72 18.79
C SER A 395 -8.55 -17.45 19.12
N GLN A 396 -7.23 -17.49 19.15
CA GLN A 396 -6.41 -16.28 19.28
C GLN A 396 -6.53 -15.38 18.04
N ASP A 397 -6.55 -14.06 18.23
CA ASP A 397 -6.50 -13.10 17.12
C ASP A 397 -5.06 -12.97 16.62
N LEU A 398 -4.75 -13.68 15.54
CA LEU A 398 -3.44 -13.72 14.93
C LEU A 398 -3.36 -12.75 13.75
N THR A 399 -2.16 -12.20 13.49
CA THR A 399 -1.90 -11.40 12.28
C THR A 399 -2.10 -12.25 11.01
N GLU A 400 -2.12 -11.62 9.84
CA GLU A 400 -2.24 -12.39 8.58
C GLU A 400 -1.03 -13.31 8.37
N ILE A 401 0.19 -12.82 8.66
CA ILE A 401 1.43 -13.57 8.51
C ILE A 401 1.47 -14.72 9.52
N GLU A 402 1.10 -14.49 10.78
CA GLU A 402 1.01 -15.55 11.79
C GLU A 402 -0.02 -16.62 11.41
N ARG A 403 -1.18 -16.22 10.87
CA ARG A 403 -2.20 -17.17 10.37
C ARG A 403 -1.68 -18.01 9.22
N TRP A 404 -0.93 -17.40 8.29
CA TRP A 404 -0.30 -18.13 7.19
C TRP A 404 0.74 -19.12 7.70
N LYS A 405 1.69 -18.68 8.54
CA LYS A 405 2.70 -19.55 9.17
C LYS A 405 2.04 -20.71 9.93
N LYS A 406 1.02 -20.42 10.75
CA LYS A 406 0.26 -21.43 11.47
C LYS A 406 -0.44 -22.42 10.53
N SER A 407 -0.96 -21.96 9.39
CA SER A 407 -1.54 -22.84 8.35
C SER A 407 -0.50 -23.84 7.83
N LYS A 408 0.75 -23.39 7.58
CA LYS A 408 1.85 -24.25 7.14
C LYS A 408 2.22 -25.28 8.22
N LEU A 409 2.37 -24.84 9.47
CA LEU A 409 2.65 -25.73 10.59
C LEU A 409 1.55 -26.77 10.82
N LEU A 410 0.28 -26.39 10.62
CA LEU A 410 -0.85 -27.32 10.70
C LEU A 410 -0.85 -28.33 9.53
N ALA A 411 -0.44 -27.93 8.33
CA ALA A 411 -0.25 -28.84 7.20
C ALA A 411 0.86 -29.87 7.50
N VAL A 412 1.99 -29.42 8.05
CA VAL A 412 3.07 -30.31 8.52
C VAL A 412 2.56 -31.27 9.58
N ARG A 413 1.86 -30.77 10.61
CA ARG A 413 1.24 -31.63 11.65
C ARG A 413 0.31 -32.68 11.04
N LYS A 414 -0.54 -32.31 10.07
CA LYS A 414 -1.46 -33.23 9.41
C LYS A 414 -0.68 -34.35 8.71
N GLN A 415 0.37 -34.00 7.97
CA GLN A 415 1.19 -34.97 7.27
C GLN A 415 1.93 -35.91 8.23
N LEU A 416 2.50 -35.38 9.33
CA LEU A 416 3.14 -36.20 10.37
C LEU A 416 2.16 -37.18 11.02
N LYS A 417 0.92 -36.76 11.27
CA LYS A 417 -0.13 -37.64 11.81
C LYS A 417 -0.63 -38.69 10.82
N ASN A 418 -0.48 -38.45 9.50
CA ASN A 418 -0.76 -39.46 8.49
C ASN A 418 0.31 -40.54 8.44
N ILE A 419 1.58 -40.16 8.65
CA ILE A 419 2.72 -41.10 8.69
C ILE A 419 2.69 -41.91 10.00
N ASP A 420 2.58 -41.24 11.13
CA ASP A 420 2.48 -41.88 12.45
C ASP A 420 1.39 -41.21 13.31
N LYS A 421 0.30 -41.96 13.53
CA LYS A 421 -0.84 -41.53 14.35
C LYS A 421 -0.44 -41.29 15.80
N ASN A 422 0.56 -42.00 16.31
CA ASN A 422 1.00 -41.96 17.71
C ASN A 422 2.04 -40.86 17.98
N MET A 423 2.60 -40.24 16.94
CA MET A 423 3.64 -39.22 17.08
C MET A 423 3.17 -38.03 17.93
N ALA A 424 3.95 -37.67 18.94
CA ALA A 424 3.70 -36.51 19.78
C ALA A 424 4.03 -35.21 19.02
N VAL A 425 2.99 -34.59 18.45
CA VAL A 425 3.08 -33.32 17.73
C VAL A 425 2.19 -32.28 18.40
N ASN A 426 2.75 -31.12 18.75
CA ASN A 426 2.02 -29.99 19.33
C ASN A 426 2.29 -28.71 18.53
N VAL A 427 1.25 -28.01 18.10
CA VAL A 427 1.38 -26.74 17.37
C VAL A 427 1.00 -25.61 18.31
N THR A 428 1.97 -24.77 18.63
CA THR A 428 1.80 -23.52 19.38
C THR A 428 1.64 -22.36 18.40
N ARG A 429 1.51 -21.12 18.89
CA ARG A 429 1.26 -19.91 18.08
C ARG A 429 2.20 -19.78 16.87
N GLN A 430 3.51 -19.90 17.09
CA GLN A 430 4.55 -19.69 16.06
C GLN A 430 5.46 -20.90 15.85
N PHE A 431 5.24 -21.97 16.63
CA PHE A 431 6.14 -23.11 16.70
C PHE A 431 5.38 -24.43 16.59
N ILE A 432 6.06 -25.44 16.07
CA ILE A 432 5.62 -26.82 16.17
C ILE A 432 6.66 -27.59 16.99
N PHE A 433 6.18 -28.35 17.96
CA PHE A 433 6.97 -29.27 18.77
C PHE A 433 6.75 -30.69 18.25
N ILE A 434 7.82 -31.35 17.83
CA ILE A 434 7.81 -32.71 17.29
C ILE A 434 8.77 -33.53 18.15
N GLN A 435 8.25 -34.50 18.91
CA GLN A 435 9.05 -35.30 19.86
C GLN A 435 9.92 -34.43 20.80
N GLY A 436 9.38 -33.29 21.25
CA GLY A 436 10.09 -32.34 22.12
C GLY A 436 10.98 -31.32 21.40
N PHE A 437 11.27 -31.50 20.11
CA PHE A 437 12.06 -30.56 19.32
C PHE A 437 11.21 -29.42 18.77
N LYS A 438 11.68 -28.18 18.92
CA LYS A 438 10.99 -26.94 18.53
C LYS A 438 11.40 -26.51 17.12
N PHE A 439 10.43 -26.41 16.23
CA PHE A 439 10.60 -25.88 14.87
C PHE A 439 9.75 -24.62 14.68
N ALA A 440 10.21 -23.71 13.82
CA ALA A 440 9.53 -22.47 13.46
C ALA A 440 9.35 -22.37 11.94
N TRP A 441 8.30 -21.68 11.47
CA TRP A 441 8.16 -21.36 10.05
C TRP A 441 8.58 -19.91 9.79
N LYS A 442 9.57 -19.70 8.92
CA LYS A 442 9.97 -18.38 8.43
C LYS A 442 9.65 -18.26 6.93
N GLU A 443 10.10 -17.17 6.30
CA GLU A 443 9.85 -16.91 4.88
C GLU A 443 10.48 -17.99 4.00
N ASP A 444 11.70 -18.44 4.35
CA ASP A 444 12.44 -19.46 3.59
C ASP A 444 12.06 -20.91 3.95
N GLY A 445 11.02 -21.13 4.74
CA GLY A 445 10.52 -22.47 5.08
C GLY A 445 10.60 -22.83 6.56
N LEU A 446 10.83 -24.12 6.83
CA LEU A 446 10.91 -24.66 8.19
C LEU A 446 12.32 -24.46 8.76
N PHE A 447 12.43 -23.95 9.98
CA PHE A 447 13.68 -23.67 10.67
C PHE A 447 13.79 -24.47 11.97
N PHE A 448 15.00 -24.96 12.25
CA PHE A 448 15.37 -25.66 13.48
C PHE A 448 16.64 -25.01 14.05
N LYS A 449 16.55 -24.44 15.26
CA LYS A 449 17.63 -23.65 15.88
C LYS A 449 18.20 -22.59 14.91
N LYS A 450 19.31 -21.92 15.24
CA LYS A 450 19.72 -20.72 14.48
C LYS A 450 20.20 -21.02 13.06
N ASP A 451 20.79 -22.18 12.78
CA ASP A 451 21.36 -22.49 11.45
C ASP A 451 21.41 -24.00 11.13
N GLU A 452 20.65 -24.84 11.82
CA GLU A 452 20.64 -26.28 11.56
C GLU A 452 19.63 -26.62 10.46
N ASP A 453 19.95 -27.61 9.61
CA ASP A 453 19.03 -28.11 8.59
C ASP A 453 17.79 -28.73 9.24
N ALA A 454 16.69 -27.97 9.20
CA ALA A 454 15.42 -28.36 9.77
C ALA A 454 14.83 -29.59 9.08
N ILE A 455 15.06 -29.74 7.77
CA ILE A 455 14.51 -30.86 6.99
C ILE A 455 15.28 -32.12 7.32
N GLY A 456 16.61 -32.07 7.33
CA GLY A 456 17.45 -33.19 7.78
C GLY A 456 17.09 -33.66 9.19
N LYS A 457 16.89 -32.71 10.14
CA LYS A 457 16.45 -33.08 11.49
C LYS A 457 15.06 -33.67 11.52
N LEU A 458 14.11 -33.12 10.75
CA LEU A 458 12.75 -33.63 10.67
C LEU A 458 12.73 -35.06 10.10
N ASN A 459 13.49 -35.31 9.03
CA ASN A 459 13.60 -36.62 8.41
C ASN A 459 14.19 -37.66 9.37
N GLN A 460 15.19 -37.27 10.17
CA GLN A 460 15.76 -38.13 11.21
C GLN A 460 14.72 -38.51 12.28
N LEU A 461 13.87 -37.56 12.72
CA LEU A 461 12.87 -37.80 13.77
C LEU A 461 11.69 -38.66 13.29
N VAL A 462 11.31 -38.53 12.02
CA VAL A 462 10.15 -39.21 11.43
C VAL A 462 10.54 -40.53 10.77
N ASN A 463 11.83 -40.72 10.44
CA ASN A 463 12.32 -41.82 9.61
C ASN A 463 11.59 -41.90 8.26
N TYR A 464 11.29 -40.73 7.68
CA TYR A 464 10.59 -40.56 6.40
C TYR A 464 11.07 -39.27 5.74
N ASP A 465 11.20 -39.26 4.41
CA ASP A 465 11.62 -38.06 3.70
C ASP A 465 10.47 -37.05 3.54
N MET A 466 10.56 -35.94 4.27
CA MET A 466 9.61 -34.83 4.22
C MET A 466 10.04 -33.72 3.25
N SER A 467 11.17 -33.87 2.56
CA SER A 467 11.79 -32.81 1.75
C SER A 467 10.87 -32.29 0.65
N GLU A 468 10.24 -33.20 -0.12
CA GLU A 468 9.37 -32.83 -1.24
C GLU A 468 8.12 -32.08 -0.74
N PHE A 469 7.49 -32.57 0.32
CA PHE A 469 6.32 -31.94 0.92
C PHE A 469 6.63 -30.54 1.47
N ILE A 470 7.77 -30.37 2.15
CA ILE A 470 8.18 -29.05 2.65
C ILE A 470 8.50 -28.10 1.48
N LYS A 471 9.15 -28.58 0.40
CA LYS A 471 9.37 -27.80 -0.82
C LYS A 471 8.07 -27.35 -1.47
N GLU A 472 7.07 -28.22 -1.55
CA GLU A 472 5.75 -27.85 -2.05
C GLU A 472 5.10 -26.76 -1.19
N LEU A 473 5.19 -26.88 0.14
CA LEU A 473 4.70 -25.86 1.06
C LEU A 473 5.45 -24.52 0.94
N MET A 474 6.73 -24.53 0.58
CA MET A 474 7.54 -23.32 0.36
C MET A 474 7.16 -22.60 -0.94
N LEU A 475 6.75 -23.33 -1.99
CA LEU A 475 6.33 -22.74 -3.27
C LEU A 475 5.09 -21.85 -3.13
N GLU A 476 4.20 -22.14 -2.19
CA GLU A 476 3.02 -21.31 -1.94
C GLU A 476 3.39 -20.05 -1.11
N SER A 477 3.53 -18.94 -1.83
CA SER A 477 3.78 -17.60 -1.29
C SER A 477 2.66 -17.12 -0.37
N PHE A 478 2.98 -16.18 0.53
CA PHE A 478 1.99 -15.49 1.36
C PHE A 478 0.90 -14.80 0.53
N THR A 479 1.28 -14.20 -0.62
CA THR A 479 0.33 -13.55 -1.54
C THR A 479 -0.65 -14.52 -2.17
N ASP A 480 -0.20 -15.72 -2.53
CA ASP A 480 -1.08 -16.74 -3.12
C ASP A 480 -2.02 -17.33 -2.08
N TRP A 481 -1.53 -17.56 -0.86
CA TRP A 481 -2.38 -17.95 0.27
C TRP A 481 -3.48 -16.90 0.54
N LYS A 482 -3.12 -15.61 0.53
CA LYS A 482 -4.08 -14.51 0.72
C LYS A 482 -5.14 -14.48 -0.39
N ARG A 483 -4.74 -14.69 -1.65
CA ARG A 483 -5.66 -14.79 -2.79
C ARG A 483 -6.59 -15.99 -2.68
N LYS A 484 -6.07 -17.19 -2.37
CA LYS A 484 -6.87 -18.41 -2.18
C LYS A 484 -7.94 -18.21 -1.11
N ARG A 485 -7.57 -17.62 0.03
CA ARG A 485 -8.52 -17.37 1.13
C ARG A 485 -9.57 -16.32 0.79
N GLY A 486 -9.22 -15.31 -0.01
CA GLY A 486 -10.17 -14.33 -0.54
C GLY A 486 -11.20 -15.00 -1.46
N ARG A 487 -10.73 -15.80 -2.42
CA ARG A 487 -11.59 -16.53 -3.35
C ARG A 487 -12.53 -17.50 -2.66
N SER A 488 -12.05 -18.32 -1.71
CA SER A 488 -12.93 -19.24 -0.99
C SER A 488 -14.03 -18.53 -0.20
N ARG A 489 -13.79 -17.29 0.27
CA ARG A 489 -14.85 -16.50 0.92
C ARG A 489 -15.89 -16.01 -0.06
N GLU A 490 -15.46 -15.51 -1.22
CA GLU A 490 -16.36 -15.07 -2.29
C GLU A 490 -17.15 -16.24 -2.88
N GLU A 491 -16.52 -17.38 -3.08
CA GLU A 491 -17.14 -18.60 -3.60
C GLU A 491 -18.16 -19.16 -2.61
N ASN A 492 -17.80 -19.28 -1.31
CA ASN A 492 -18.77 -19.68 -0.28
C ASN A 492 -19.91 -18.67 -0.13
N GLN A 493 -19.65 -17.38 -0.37
CA GLN A 493 -20.70 -16.36 -0.35
C GLN A 493 -21.64 -16.49 -1.55
N ARG A 494 -21.11 -16.73 -2.75
CA ARG A 494 -21.92 -16.99 -3.95
C ARG A 494 -22.75 -18.25 -3.79
N ALA A 495 -22.16 -19.35 -3.32
CA ALA A 495 -22.90 -20.58 -3.05
C ALA A 495 -24.06 -20.36 -2.06
N ALA A 496 -23.85 -19.59 -0.98
CA ALA A 496 -24.91 -19.27 -0.02
C ALA A 496 -25.98 -18.30 -0.57
N GLU A 497 -25.64 -17.46 -1.55
CA GLU A 497 -26.59 -16.60 -2.26
C GLU A 497 -27.42 -17.42 -3.26
N ASP A 498 -26.79 -18.39 -3.95
CA ASP A 498 -27.45 -19.31 -4.87
C ASP A 498 -28.44 -20.23 -4.12
N GLU A 499 -28.05 -20.82 -2.98
CA GLU A 499 -28.94 -21.62 -2.12
C GLU A 499 -30.17 -20.84 -1.65
N LYS A 500 -29.98 -19.57 -1.23
CA LYS A 500 -31.11 -18.69 -0.87
C LYS A 500 -32.01 -18.38 -2.06
N SER A 501 -31.43 -18.23 -3.26
CA SER A 501 -32.22 -17.98 -4.46
C SER A 501 -33.07 -19.19 -4.86
N GLU A 502 -32.58 -20.41 -4.60
CA GLU A 502 -33.35 -21.64 -4.80
C GLU A 502 -34.44 -21.81 -3.75
N GLU A 503 -34.19 -21.49 -2.47
CA GLU A 503 -35.23 -21.49 -1.44
C GLU A 503 -36.37 -20.52 -1.78
N VAL A 504 -36.07 -19.31 -2.25
CA VAL A 504 -37.10 -18.34 -2.67
C VAL A 504 -37.91 -18.85 -3.86
N LYS A 505 -37.28 -19.55 -4.81
CA LYS A 505 -37.99 -20.17 -5.95
C LYS A 505 -38.90 -21.32 -5.51
N ASN A 506 -38.50 -22.10 -4.50
CA ASN A 506 -39.31 -23.21 -3.99
C ASN A 506 -40.47 -22.77 -3.09
N VAL A 507 -40.37 -21.61 -2.43
CA VAL A 507 -41.48 -21.01 -1.66
C VAL A 507 -42.53 -20.36 -2.58
N ALA A 508 -42.15 -19.96 -3.80
CA ALA A 508 -43.08 -19.64 -4.89
C ALA A 508 -43.67 -20.93 -5.50
N GLY A 509 -44.34 -21.73 -4.67
CA GLY A 509 -45.15 -22.85 -5.15
C GLY A 509 -46.17 -22.37 -6.19
N PRO A 510 -46.65 -23.25 -7.09
CA PRO A 510 -47.59 -22.89 -8.14
C PRO A 510 -48.78 -22.18 -7.50
N SER A 511 -48.98 -20.92 -7.91
CA SER A 511 -50.09 -20.09 -7.47
C SER A 511 -51.36 -20.89 -7.65
N LYS A 512 -51.91 -21.43 -6.55
CA LYS A 512 -53.22 -22.08 -6.57
C LYS A 512 -54.19 -20.99 -6.94
N THR A 513 -54.58 -20.96 -8.21
CA THR A 513 -55.69 -20.17 -8.70
C THR A 513 -56.89 -20.58 -7.85
N ILE A 514 -57.26 -19.73 -6.89
CA ILE A 514 -58.48 -19.91 -6.11
C ILE A 514 -59.61 -19.63 -7.09
N THR A 515 -60.13 -20.68 -7.72
CA THR A 515 -61.37 -20.61 -8.50
C THR A 515 -62.50 -20.45 -7.50
N THR A 516 -62.90 -19.21 -7.24
CA THR A 516 -64.02 -18.88 -6.38
C THR A 516 -65.32 -19.35 -7.03
N VAL A 517 -65.83 -20.52 -6.64
CA VAL A 517 -67.14 -21.01 -7.06
C VAL A 517 -68.21 -20.27 -6.25
N TYR A 518 -68.90 -19.32 -6.88
CA TYR A 518 -70.09 -18.67 -6.33
C TYR A 518 -71.26 -19.68 -6.31
N ASN A 519 -71.54 -20.26 -5.14
CA ASN A 519 -72.80 -20.97 -4.93
C ASN A 519 -73.92 -19.96 -4.68
N LYS A 520 -74.85 -19.91 -5.65
CA LYS A 520 -76.07 -19.10 -5.63
C LYS A 520 -77.19 -19.98 -5.10
N THR A 521 -77.52 -19.87 -3.82
CA THR A 521 -78.70 -20.51 -3.22
C THR A 521 -79.97 -19.72 -3.53
N LYS A 522 -81.06 -20.45 -3.78
CA LYS A 522 -82.41 -19.98 -4.11
C LYS A 522 -83.34 -20.31 -2.95
#